data_AF-A0A5J5GYA8-F1
#
_entry.id   AF-A0A5J5GYA8-F1
#
_cell.length_a   1.000
_cell.length_b   1.000
_cell.length_c   1.000
_cell.angle_alpha   90.00
_cell.angle_beta   90.00
_cell.angle_gamma   90.00
#
_symmetry.space_group_name_H-M   'P 1'
#
loop_
_entity.id
_entity.type
_entity.pdbx_description
1 polymer ?
#
loop_
_entity_poly.entity_id
_entity_poly.type
_entity_poly.pdbx_seq_one_letter_code
_entity_poly.pdbx_strand_id
1 'polypeptide(L)'
;MEKWDYDFKQLLKSSGRQDFSVMGLEGITDVLWGRNCFFLSVKEIAPEIVEELSKRVFPCFIAVMKLLIEENPQKSVWDLEKIKQSPVIITEEFEQFSSMLYLWGEKYNINKNDHWFFNEIPQILSMWFKNDNYLKERRFIYGGNFPEQYFDAISARSYTFEGNSIQLDDPLDALEKLVNSISYKEWIRPPEPDPRKYDEYTYMEMCRNRFIINRQFYERLGYIEMPKKKKLSHFDWLVLYQIKGMSYMEIANYFIKDTFSEDTIRRGVNSVSNLIGLTLRPRDKGGRPKKLRK
;
A
#
# COMPACT_ATOMS: atom_id res chain seq x y z
N MET A 1 6.63 21.61 -40.70
CA MET A 1 7.43 20.75 -39.79
C MET A 1 8.41 21.69 -39.11
N GLU A 2 8.04 22.18 -37.93
CA GLU A 2 8.73 23.30 -37.29
C GLU A 2 10.09 22.87 -36.74
N LYS A 3 11.04 23.80 -36.79
CA LYS A 3 12.44 23.68 -36.35
C LYS A 3 12.59 23.06 -34.94
N TRP A 4 11.57 23.22 -34.10
CA TRP A 4 11.48 22.67 -32.75
C TRP A 4 11.42 21.14 -32.66
N ASP A 5 10.70 20.48 -33.58
CA ASP A 5 10.58 19.01 -33.60
C ASP A 5 11.89 18.35 -34.04
N TYR A 6 12.71 19.08 -34.80
CA TYR A 6 14.05 18.66 -35.21
C TYR A 6 15.07 18.79 -34.07
N ASP A 7 15.06 19.91 -33.34
CA ASP A 7 16.02 20.19 -32.27
C ASP A 7 15.82 19.24 -31.07
N PHE A 8 14.58 18.87 -30.73
CA PHE A 8 14.29 17.91 -29.66
C PHE A 8 14.73 16.47 -30.01
N LYS A 9 14.53 16.05 -31.26
CA LYS A 9 14.97 14.73 -31.76
C LYS A 9 16.50 14.60 -31.85
N GLN A 10 17.20 15.71 -32.12
CA GLN A 10 18.66 15.77 -32.10
C GLN A 10 19.22 15.69 -30.67
N LEU A 11 18.56 16.35 -29.70
CA LEU A 11 18.94 16.31 -28.28
C LEU A 11 18.80 14.90 -27.67
N LEU A 12 17.79 14.14 -28.09
CA LEU A 12 17.61 12.75 -27.69
C LEU A 12 18.68 11.83 -28.30
N LYS A 13 19.05 12.03 -29.58
CA LYS A 13 20.10 11.25 -30.25
C LYS A 13 21.51 11.50 -29.70
N SER A 14 21.83 12.73 -29.29
CA SER A 14 23.15 13.09 -28.78
C SER A 14 23.41 12.62 -27.33
N SER A 15 22.35 12.27 -26.60
CA SER A 15 22.45 11.79 -25.22
C SER A 15 23.00 10.37 -25.06
N GLY A 16 23.19 9.62 -26.17
CA GLY A 16 23.74 8.26 -26.15
C GLY A 16 22.88 7.23 -25.39
N ARG A 17 21.68 7.60 -24.95
CA ARG A 17 20.76 6.74 -24.20
C ARG A 17 19.66 6.27 -25.12
N GLN A 18 19.86 5.09 -25.71
CA GLN A 18 18.78 4.36 -26.38
C GLN A 18 17.76 3.87 -25.35
N ASP A 19 16.48 4.12 -25.65
CA ASP A 19 15.26 3.60 -25.02
C ASP A 19 14.96 3.98 -23.56
N PHE A 20 14.35 5.16 -23.38
CA PHE A 20 13.52 5.51 -22.22
C PHE A 20 12.06 5.80 -22.57
N SER A 21 11.54 5.27 -23.69
CA SER A 21 10.11 5.38 -24.04
C SER A 21 9.17 4.59 -23.11
N VAL A 22 9.68 4.00 -22.02
CA VAL A 22 8.91 3.20 -21.05
C VAL A 22 9.33 3.49 -19.60
N MET A 23 9.55 4.75 -19.24
CA MET A 23 9.62 5.13 -17.82
C MET A 23 8.33 5.87 -17.42
N GLY A 24 7.24 5.13 -17.40
CA GLY A 24 6.06 5.53 -16.63
C GLY A 24 6.39 5.46 -15.14
N LEU A 25 5.75 6.31 -14.34
CA LEU A 25 5.69 6.17 -12.87
C LEU A 25 5.08 4.82 -12.41
N GLU A 26 4.65 3.97 -13.36
CA GLU A 26 4.00 2.66 -13.29
C GLU A 26 4.76 1.55 -12.51
N GLY A 27 5.94 1.83 -11.93
CA GLY A 27 6.68 0.83 -11.14
C GLY A 27 6.35 0.88 -9.66
N ILE A 28 6.63 2.02 -9.04
CA ILE A 28 6.54 2.16 -7.58
C ILE A 28 5.08 2.37 -7.16
N THR A 29 4.33 3.20 -7.88
CA THR A 29 2.92 3.48 -7.54
C THR A 29 2.06 2.24 -7.60
N ASP A 30 2.34 1.34 -8.54
CA ASP A 30 1.54 0.14 -8.79
C ASP A 30 1.78 -0.93 -7.72
N VAL A 31 3.02 -1.04 -7.23
CA VAL A 31 3.36 -1.90 -6.09
C VAL A 31 2.66 -1.40 -4.83
N LEU A 32 2.75 -0.10 -4.52
CA LEU A 32 2.12 0.46 -3.32
C LEU A 32 0.59 0.38 -3.39
N TRP A 33 0.00 0.71 -4.54
CA TRP A 33 -1.41 0.53 -4.79
C TRP A 33 -1.83 -0.93 -4.64
N GLY A 34 -1.06 -1.86 -5.20
CA GLY A 34 -1.34 -3.29 -5.08
C GLY A 34 -1.28 -3.79 -3.65
N ARG A 35 -0.30 -3.33 -2.85
CA ARG A 35 -0.20 -3.66 -1.41
C ARG A 35 -1.40 -3.13 -0.63
N ASN A 36 -1.84 -1.91 -0.92
CA ASN A 36 -3.07 -1.35 -0.37
C ASN A 36 -4.29 -2.22 -0.69
N CYS A 37 -4.47 -2.58 -1.96
CA CYS A 37 -5.56 -3.45 -2.37
C CYS A 37 -5.49 -4.82 -1.68
N PHE A 38 -4.30 -5.38 -1.50
CA PHE A 38 -4.11 -6.61 -0.75
C PHE A 38 -4.56 -6.47 0.70
N PHE A 39 -4.13 -5.44 1.43
CA PHE A 39 -4.55 -5.23 2.82
C PHE A 39 -6.04 -4.95 2.97
N LEU A 40 -6.65 -4.22 2.03
CA LEU A 40 -8.10 -4.04 1.97
C LEU A 40 -8.81 -5.40 1.81
N SER A 41 -8.39 -6.22 0.86
CA SER A 41 -8.93 -7.58 0.68
C SER A 41 -8.72 -8.45 1.92
N VAL A 42 -7.59 -8.34 2.63
CA VAL A 42 -7.35 -9.05 3.90
C VAL A 42 -8.36 -8.63 4.95
N LYS A 43 -8.61 -7.32 5.10
CA LYS A 43 -9.58 -6.80 6.08
C LYS A 43 -11.00 -7.30 5.80
N GLU A 44 -11.41 -7.33 4.53
CA GLU A 44 -12.76 -7.74 4.14
C GLU A 44 -12.97 -9.26 4.21
N ILE A 45 -12.02 -10.06 3.72
CA ILE A 45 -12.18 -11.52 3.58
C ILE A 45 -11.70 -12.29 4.82
N ALA A 46 -10.71 -11.74 5.52
CA ALA A 46 -10.04 -12.39 6.65
C ALA A 46 -9.88 -11.43 7.85
N PRO A 47 -10.99 -10.82 8.36
CA PRO A 47 -10.92 -9.84 9.44
C PRO A 47 -10.27 -10.39 10.72
N GLU A 48 -10.32 -11.71 10.93
CA GLU A 48 -9.68 -12.37 12.07
C GLU A 48 -8.15 -12.18 12.11
N ILE A 49 -7.51 -11.95 10.96
CA ILE A 49 -6.06 -11.70 10.87
C ILE A 49 -5.69 -10.37 11.46
N VAL A 50 -6.50 -9.37 11.12
CA VAL A 50 -6.36 -8.00 11.60
C VAL A 50 -6.65 -7.95 13.10
N GLU A 51 -7.63 -8.74 13.53
CA GLU A 51 -7.93 -8.93 14.95
C GLU A 51 -6.77 -9.53 15.72
N GLU A 52 -6.17 -10.60 15.21
CA GLU A 52 -5.01 -11.23 15.86
C GLU A 52 -3.79 -10.33 15.85
N LEU A 53 -3.55 -9.58 14.75
CA LEU A 53 -2.49 -8.60 14.69
C LEU A 53 -2.66 -7.55 15.79
N SER A 54 -3.87 -7.03 15.97
CA SER A 54 -4.23 -6.06 17.01
C SER A 54 -4.14 -6.65 18.43
N LYS A 55 -4.56 -7.90 18.64
CA LYS A 55 -4.60 -8.51 19.98
C LYS A 55 -3.27 -9.11 20.43
N ARG A 56 -2.43 -9.58 19.52
CA ARG A 56 -1.22 -10.37 19.84
C ARG A 56 0.06 -9.64 19.51
N VAL A 57 0.14 -9.01 18.35
CA VAL A 57 1.39 -8.40 17.86
C VAL A 57 1.50 -6.94 18.31
N PHE A 58 0.40 -6.19 18.24
CA PHE A 58 0.38 -4.78 18.60
C PHE A 58 0.77 -4.48 20.07
N PRO A 59 0.39 -5.29 21.08
CA PRO A 59 0.87 -5.07 22.45
C PRO A 59 2.40 -5.19 22.58
N CYS A 60 3.02 -6.16 21.89
CA CYS A 60 4.47 -6.29 21.84
C CYS A 60 5.12 -5.08 21.15
N PHE A 61 4.52 -4.58 20.08
CA PHE A 61 4.96 -3.36 19.42
C PHE A 61 4.90 -2.15 20.37
N ILE A 62 3.82 -1.99 21.15
CA ILE A 62 3.71 -0.91 22.14
C ILE A 62 4.84 -0.98 23.18
N ALA A 63 5.20 -2.18 23.64
CA ALA A 63 6.30 -2.35 24.59
C ALA A 63 7.63 -1.82 24.01
N VAL A 64 7.93 -2.17 22.75
CA VAL A 64 9.11 -1.64 22.04
C VAL A 64 9.04 -0.11 21.90
N MET A 65 7.88 0.44 21.52
CA MET A 65 7.73 1.89 21.33
C MET A 65 7.90 2.68 22.62
N LYS A 66 7.44 2.16 23.76
CA LYS A 66 7.63 2.84 25.06
C LYS A 66 9.11 3.02 25.39
N LEU A 67 9.92 1.97 25.23
CA LEU A 67 11.36 2.04 25.45
C LEU A 67 12.03 3.07 24.53
N LEU A 68 11.64 3.10 23.27
CA LEU A 68 12.19 4.05 22.29
C LEU A 68 11.84 5.50 22.60
N ILE A 69 10.61 5.76 23.06
CA ILE A 69 10.16 7.09 23.47
C ILE A 69 10.90 7.54 24.74
N GLU A 70 11.12 6.64 25.71
CA GLU A 70 11.88 6.93 26.92
C GLU A 70 13.34 7.28 26.62
N GLU A 71 13.97 6.58 25.68
CA GLU A 71 15.36 6.83 25.26
C GLU A 71 15.49 8.14 24.47
N ASN A 72 14.54 8.43 23.57
CA ASN A 72 14.60 9.62 22.73
C ASN A 72 13.21 10.23 22.45
N PRO A 73 12.67 11.05 23.38
CA PRO A 73 11.35 11.64 23.24
C PRO A 73 11.18 12.55 22.01
N GLN A 74 12.30 13.02 21.43
CA GLN A 74 12.31 13.98 20.32
C GLN A 74 12.47 13.31 18.94
N LYS A 75 12.87 12.04 18.87
CA LYS A 75 12.98 11.34 17.59
C LYS A 75 11.64 10.73 17.20
N SER A 76 11.22 11.05 15.99
CA SER A 76 10.02 10.49 15.40
C SER A 76 10.34 9.07 14.90
N VAL A 77 9.97 8.07 15.71
CA VAL A 77 10.37 6.66 15.55
C VAL A 77 9.56 6.00 14.42
N TRP A 78 10.04 6.09 13.17
CA TRP A 78 9.29 5.57 12.00
C TRP A 78 9.99 4.48 11.18
N ASP A 79 11.26 4.23 11.42
CA ASP A 79 12.05 3.36 10.56
C ASP A 79 12.58 2.15 11.34
N LEU A 80 12.05 0.97 11.05
CA LEU A 80 12.49 -0.29 11.64
C LEU A 80 13.98 -0.56 11.43
N GLU A 81 14.57 -0.09 10.33
CA GLU A 81 16.00 -0.24 10.11
C GLU A 81 16.78 0.71 11.04
N LYS A 82 16.26 1.91 11.32
CA LYS A 82 16.83 2.78 12.38
C LYS A 82 16.63 2.20 13.77
N ILE A 83 15.52 1.48 14.02
CA ILE A 83 15.26 0.69 15.24
C ILE A 83 16.33 -0.41 15.35
N LYS A 84 16.50 -1.26 14.33
CA LYS A 84 17.54 -2.32 14.33
C LYS A 84 18.96 -1.78 14.50
N GLN A 85 19.22 -0.56 14.04
CA GLN A 85 20.52 0.11 14.18
C GLN A 85 20.70 0.81 15.54
N SER A 86 19.64 0.93 16.35
CA SER A 86 19.76 1.50 17.68
C SER A 86 20.54 0.53 18.58
N PRO A 87 21.66 0.97 19.19
CA PRO A 87 22.47 0.11 20.07
C PRO A 87 21.72 -0.35 21.32
N VAL A 88 20.59 0.28 21.63
CA VAL A 88 19.72 -0.07 22.75
C VAL A 88 18.76 -1.22 22.40
N ILE A 89 18.50 -1.51 21.12
CA ILE A 89 17.48 -2.48 20.67
C ILE A 89 18.07 -3.89 20.52
N ILE A 90 18.86 -4.28 21.51
CA ILE A 90 19.05 -5.68 21.88
C ILE A 90 18.28 -5.89 23.19
N THR A 91 17.00 -5.53 23.18
CA THR A 91 16.11 -5.77 24.32
C THR A 91 15.23 -6.97 24.04
N GLU A 92 14.90 -7.69 25.11
CA GLU A 92 14.01 -8.87 25.08
C GLU A 92 12.67 -8.56 24.40
N GLU A 93 12.18 -7.32 24.52
CA GLU A 93 10.92 -6.85 23.93
C GLU A 93 10.96 -6.81 22.40
N PHE A 94 12.09 -6.44 21.78
CA PHE A 94 12.20 -6.42 20.32
C PHE A 94 12.26 -7.83 19.74
N GLU A 95 12.98 -8.74 20.41
CA GLU A 95 13.01 -10.17 20.05
C GLU A 95 11.62 -10.80 20.21
N GLN A 96 10.90 -10.46 21.29
CA GLN A 96 9.53 -10.90 21.50
C GLN A 96 8.60 -10.37 20.40
N PHE A 97 8.66 -9.08 20.08
CA PHE A 97 7.88 -8.47 19.00
C PHE A 97 8.15 -9.13 17.65
N SER A 98 9.42 -9.27 17.28
CA SER A 98 9.84 -9.88 16.02
C SER A 98 9.35 -11.33 15.93
N SER A 99 9.55 -12.12 16.99
CA SER A 99 9.08 -13.50 17.08
C SER A 99 7.56 -13.60 16.93
N MET A 100 6.80 -12.75 17.62
CA MET A 100 5.34 -12.71 17.54
C MET A 100 4.85 -12.32 16.15
N LEU A 101 5.52 -11.36 15.50
CA LEU A 101 5.20 -10.95 14.13
C LEU A 101 5.45 -12.08 13.14
N TYR A 102 6.58 -12.80 13.25
CA TYR A 102 6.87 -13.95 12.38
C TYR A 102 5.90 -15.10 12.58
N LEU A 103 5.59 -15.47 13.84
CA LEU A 103 4.61 -16.50 14.14
C LEU A 103 3.21 -16.15 13.61
N TRP A 104 2.82 -14.88 13.72
CA TRP A 104 1.57 -14.38 13.12
C TRP A 104 1.61 -14.49 11.59
N GLY A 105 2.70 -14.08 10.93
CA GLY A 105 2.83 -14.19 9.48
C GLY A 105 2.80 -15.64 8.99
N GLU A 106 3.54 -16.53 9.66
CA GLU A 106 3.61 -17.97 9.34
C GLU A 106 2.23 -18.64 9.44
N LYS A 107 1.47 -18.33 10.49
CA LYS A 107 0.10 -18.83 10.67
C LYS A 107 -0.82 -18.56 9.47
N TYR A 108 -0.59 -17.44 8.77
CA TYR A 108 -1.36 -17.03 7.59
C TYR A 108 -0.60 -17.25 6.28
N ASN A 109 0.33 -18.20 6.28
CA ASN A 109 1.15 -18.60 5.14
C ASN A 109 1.98 -17.47 4.51
N ILE A 110 2.31 -16.41 5.24
CA ILE A 110 3.23 -15.38 4.73
C ILE A 110 4.66 -15.88 4.88
N ASN A 111 5.43 -15.86 3.80
CA ASN A 111 6.80 -16.36 3.83
C ASN A 111 7.69 -15.37 4.59
N LYS A 112 8.49 -15.84 5.54
CA LYS A 112 9.47 -15.00 6.27
C LYS A 112 10.45 -14.22 5.37
N ASN A 113 10.65 -14.69 4.13
CA ASN A 113 11.49 -14.03 3.12
C ASN A 113 10.75 -12.91 2.38
N ASP A 114 9.44 -12.73 2.58
CA ASP A 114 8.67 -11.60 2.06
C ASP A 114 8.98 -10.34 2.89
N HIS A 115 10.24 -9.89 2.83
CA HIS A 115 10.79 -8.83 3.67
C HIS A 115 9.95 -7.56 3.65
N TRP A 116 9.38 -7.22 2.49
CA TRP A 116 8.51 -6.05 2.40
C TRP A 116 7.33 -6.17 3.36
N PHE A 117 6.66 -7.32 3.47
CA PHE A 117 5.48 -7.46 4.31
C PHE A 117 5.84 -7.22 5.79
N PHE A 118 6.92 -7.85 6.26
CA PHE A 118 7.41 -7.69 7.62
C PHE A 118 7.97 -6.30 7.92
N ASN A 119 8.46 -5.58 6.91
CA ASN A 119 8.89 -4.19 7.05
C ASN A 119 7.72 -3.19 7.05
N GLU A 120 6.58 -3.57 6.47
CA GLU A 120 5.40 -2.69 6.36
C GLU A 120 4.47 -2.79 7.57
N ILE A 121 4.31 -3.98 8.14
CA ILE A 121 3.43 -4.17 9.30
C ILE A 121 3.76 -3.20 10.45
N PRO A 122 5.02 -2.98 10.84
CA PRO A 122 5.30 -2.08 11.95
C PRO A 122 5.02 -0.61 11.61
N GLN A 123 5.04 -0.22 10.34
CA GLN A 123 4.58 1.11 9.92
C GLN A 123 3.06 1.25 10.15
N ILE A 124 2.29 0.21 9.80
CA ILE A 124 0.85 0.13 10.08
C ILE A 124 0.58 0.21 11.60
N LEU A 125 1.29 -0.58 12.39
CA LEU A 125 1.17 -0.57 13.86
C LEU A 125 1.55 0.79 14.45
N SER A 126 2.57 1.45 13.90
CA SER A 126 2.96 2.79 14.30
C SER A 126 1.83 3.81 14.09
N MET A 127 1.07 3.70 12.99
CA MET A 127 -0.10 4.56 12.79
C MET A 127 -1.23 4.24 13.77
N TRP A 128 -1.46 2.97 14.10
CA TRP A 128 -2.43 2.59 15.13
C TRP A 128 -2.04 3.14 16.50
N PHE A 129 -0.75 3.13 16.83
CA PHE A 129 -0.23 3.69 18.07
C PHE A 129 -0.45 5.20 18.18
N LYS A 130 -0.35 5.94 17.07
CA LYS A 130 -0.57 7.40 17.04
C LYS A 130 -2.03 7.81 17.11
N ASN A 131 -2.91 6.96 16.62
CA ASN A 131 -4.29 7.32 16.35
C ASN A 131 -5.20 6.16 16.75
N ASP A 132 -5.81 6.30 17.93
CA ASP A 132 -6.75 5.33 18.48
C ASP A 132 -7.92 5.03 17.53
N ASN A 133 -8.34 5.98 16.68
CA ASN A 133 -9.39 5.71 15.70
C ASN A 133 -8.92 4.73 14.63
N TYR A 134 -7.66 4.80 14.19
CA TYR A 134 -7.11 3.84 13.23
C TYR A 134 -7.00 2.44 13.85
N LEU A 135 -6.68 2.35 15.14
CA LEU A 135 -6.72 1.08 15.87
C LEU A 135 -8.15 0.54 16.01
N LYS A 136 -9.09 1.37 16.47
CA LYS A 136 -10.52 1.00 16.66
C LYS A 136 -11.14 0.49 15.38
N GLU A 137 -10.85 1.15 14.27
CA GLU A 137 -11.35 0.80 12.94
C GLU A 137 -10.45 -0.19 12.18
N ARG A 138 -9.32 -0.58 12.81
CA ARG A 138 -8.33 -1.51 12.27
C ARG A 138 -7.91 -1.14 10.84
N ARG A 139 -7.62 0.14 10.61
CA ARG A 139 -7.33 0.67 9.27
C ARG A 139 -5.93 0.31 8.83
N PHE A 140 -5.81 -0.31 7.65
CA PHE A 140 -4.54 -0.37 6.93
C PHE A 140 -4.40 0.88 6.09
N ILE A 141 -3.69 1.87 6.61
CA ILE A 141 -3.29 3.03 5.82
C ILE A 141 -1.87 2.73 5.35
N TYR A 142 -1.63 2.65 4.05
CA TYR A 142 -0.26 2.59 3.55
C TYR A 142 0.16 3.98 3.11
N GLY A 143 1.09 4.58 3.85
CA GLY A 143 1.64 5.88 3.53
C GLY A 143 2.66 5.74 2.41
N GLY A 144 2.33 6.19 1.20
CA GLY A 144 3.37 6.68 0.32
C GLY A 144 4.13 7.78 1.08
N ASN A 145 5.45 7.62 1.19
CA ASN A 145 6.41 8.53 1.82
C ASN A 145 5.89 9.96 2.02
N PHE A 146 5.31 10.25 3.18
CA PHE A 146 5.22 11.64 3.62
C PHE A 146 6.65 12.04 4.03
N PRO A 147 7.23 13.12 3.47
CA PRO A 147 8.54 13.59 3.89
C PRO A 147 8.57 13.83 5.40
N GLU A 148 9.66 13.42 6.06
CA GLU A 148 9.89 13.47 7.53
C GLU A 148 9.47 14.83 8.14
N GLN A 149 9.70 15.92 7.40
CA GLN A 149 9.31 17.30 7.73
C GLN A 149 7.79 17.56 7.94
N TYR A 150 6.90 16.70 7.44
CA TYR A 150 5.45 16.81 7.69
C TYR A 150 5.00 16.11 8.98
N PHE A 151 5.89 15.31 9.60
CA PHE A 151 5.66 14.66 10.88
C PHE A 151 6.21 15.47 12.07
N ASP A 152 7.31 16.20 11.91
CA ASP A 152 7.83 17.10 12.96
C ASP A 152 6.86 18.26 13.27
N ALA A 153 6.04 18.66 12.29
CA ALA A 153 4.95 19.61 12.50
C ALA A 153 3.80 19.06 13.39
N ILE A 154 3.80 17.77 13.73
CA ILE A 154 2.75 17.10 14.51
C ILE A 154 3.10 17.06 16.00
N SER A 155 4.37 16.82 16.33
CA SER A 155 4.84 16.87 17.72
C SER A 155 4.77 18.30 18.27
N ALA A 156 4.94 19.31 17.42
CA ALA A 156 4.80 20.72 17.79
C ALA A 156 3.33 21.20 17.91
N ARG A 157 2.34 20.48 17.35
CA ARG A 157 0.92 20.92 17.28
C ARG A 157 -0.02 20.25 18.28
N SER A 158 0.48 19.36 19.13
CA SER A 158 -0.32 18.79 20.23
C SER A 158 -0.54 19.78 21.38
N TYR A 159 -0.01 21.00 21.28
CA TYR A 159 -0.45 22.15 22.07
C TYR A 159 -0.96 23.25 21.14
N THR A 160 -2.26 23.54 21.29
CA THR A 160 -3.03 24.67 20.74
C THR A 160 -3.20 24.73 19.21
N PHE A 161 -4.43 24.51 18.74
CA PHE A 161 -5.03 25.38 17.72
C PHE A 161 -6.57 25.32 17.73
N GLU A 162 -7.18 26.35 18.32
CA GLU A 162 -8.45 26.90 17.84
C GLU A 162 -8.16 27.74 16.59
N GLY A 163 -8.96 27.61 15.53
CA GLY A 163 -9.03 28.64 14.50
C GLY A 163 -9.12 28.18 13.04
N ASN A 164 -10.33 28.38 12.49
CA ASN A 164 -10.67 28.66 11.09
C ASN A 164 -10.55 27.52 10.05
N SER A 165 -11.63 26.75 9.92
CA SER A 165 -11.97 26.02 8.71
C SER A 165 -12.49 26.98 7.62
N ILE A 166 -11.86 26.98 6.44
CA ILE A 166 -12.46 27.54 5.23
C ILE A 166 -13.49 26.52 4.73
N GLN A 167 -14.76 26.91 4.68
CA GLN A 167 -15.79 26.12 3.99
C GLN A 167 -15.62 26.31 2.48
N LEU A 168 -15.50 25.20 1.76
CA LEU A 168 -15.59 25.14 0.30
C LEU A 168 -16.96 24.55 -0.03
N ASP A 169 -17.83 25.33 -0.65
CA ASP A 169 -19.24 24.99 -0.85
C ASP A 169 -19.49 23.84 -1.85
N ASP A 170 -18.50 23.49 -2.68
CA ASP A 170 -18.47 22.22 -3.44
C ASP A 170 -17.02 21.87 -3.86
N PRO A 171 -16.41 20.83 -3.26
CA PRO A 171 -15.06 20.39 -3.61
C PRO A 171 -14.89 19.97 -5.08
N LEU A 172 -15.96 19.53 -5.75
CA LEU A 172 -15.92 19.05 -7.14
C LEU A 172 -15.89 20.22 -8.13
N ASP A 173 -16.70 21.25 -7.92
CA ASP A 173 -16.73 22.46 -8.77
C ASP A 173 -15.42 23.26 -8.67
N ALA A 174 -14.83 23.35 -7.47
CA ALA A 174 -13.51 23.93 -7.27
C ALA A 174 -12.40 23.16 -8.02
N LEU A 175 -12.52 21.82 -8.07
CA LEU A 175 -11.59 20.96 -8.78
C LEU A 175 -11.70 21.11 -10.29
N GLU A 176 -12.93 21.14 -10.83
CA GLU A 176 -13.17 21.25 -12.27
C GLU A 176 -12.66 22.58 -12.82
N LYS A 177 -12.87 23.68 -12.08
CA LYS A 177 -12.31 25.00 -12.41
C LYS A 177 -10.79 24.99 -12.40
N LEU A 178 -10.17 24.34 -11.41
CA LEU A 178 -8.71 24.22 -11.31
C LEU A 178 -8.12 23.41 -12.48
N VAL A 179 -8.73 22.28 -12.84
CA VAL A 179 -8.28 21.43 -13.96
C VAL A 179 -8.36 22.18 -15.31
N ASN A 180 -9.36 23.04 -15.46
CA ASN A 180 -9.56 23.82 -16.68
C ASN A 180 -8.72 25.11 -16.73
N SER A 181 -8.22 25.60 -15.60
CA SER A 181 -7.36 26.79 -15.54
C SER A 181 -5.86 26.50 -15.67
N ILE A 182 -5.43 25.24 -15.55
CA ILE A 182 -4.00 24.89 -15.63
C ILE A 182 -3.53 24.94 -17.10
N SER A 183 -2.68 25.92 -17.40
CA SER A 183 -1.97 25.97 -18.68
C SER A 183 -0.90 24.87 -18.72
N TYR A 184 -0.62 24.33 -19.92
CA TYR A 184 0.33 23.21 -20.12
C TYR A 184 1.74 23.46 -19.53
N LYS A 185 2.16 24.72 -19.39
CA LYS A 185 3.47 25.09 -18.85
C LYS A 185 3.54 25.12 -17.33
N GLU A 186 2.42 25.01 -16.64
CA GLU A 186 2.28 25.26 -15.19
C GLU A 186 1.70 24.06 -14.44
N TRP A 187 1.83 22.84 -14.97
CA TRP A 187 1.37 21.65 -14.23
C TRP A 187 2.14 21.49 -12.91
N ILE A 188 1.53 21.97 -11.83
CA ILE A 188 1.96 21.73 -10.46
C ILE A 188 1.20 20.48 -10.02
N ARG A 189 1.94 19.40 -9.75
CA ARG A 189 1.37 18.18 -9.15
C ARG A 189 0.51 18.60 -7.95
N PRO A 190 -0.79 18.24 -7.90
CA PRO A 190 -1.63 18.60 -6.77
C PRO A 190 -0.96 18.13 -5.47
N PRO A 191 -0.93 18.99 -4.43
CA PRO A 191 -0.36 18.61 -3.15
C PRO A 191 -1.07 17.35 -2.64
N GLU A 192 -0.30 16.46 -2.04
CA GLU A 192 -0.83 15.23 -1.48
C GLU A 192 -1.84 15.56 -0.36
N PRO A 193 -3.07 15.01 -0.42
CA PRO A 193 -4.03 15.23 0.66
C PRO A 193 -3.45 14.72 1.97
N ASP A 194 -3.51 15.53 3.02
CA ASP A 194 -3.08 15.13 4.36
C ASP A 194 -4.18 14.28 4.99
N PRO A 195 -3.96 12.96 5.23
CA PRO A 195 -4.99 12.04 5.75
C PRO A 195 -5.49 12.42 7.16
N ARG A 196 -4.85 13.38 7.82
CA ARG A 196 -5.24 13.89 9.15
C ARG A 196 -6.25 15.02 9.10
N LYS A 197 -6.46 15.64 7.94
CA LYS A 197 -7.37 16.78 7.76
C LYS A 197 -8.77 16.39 7.32
N TYR A 198 -8.96 15.14 6.90
CA TYR A 198 -10.15 14.67 6.23
C TYR A 198 -10.60 13.35 6.84
N ASP A 199 -11.91 13.12 6.90
CA ASP A 199 -12.46 11.80 7.19
C ASP A 199 -12.11 10.81 6.05
N GLU A 200 -12.32 9.52 6.30
CA GLU A 200 -11.92 8.45 5.36
C GLU A 200 -12.58 8.58 3.99
N TYR A 201 -13.87 8.89 3.97
CA TYR A 201 -14.61 9.05 2.73
C TYR A 201 -14.01 10.20 1.92
N THR A 202 -13.80 11.35 2.58
CA THR A 202 -13.21 12.52 1.95
C THR A 202 -11.76 12.27 1.48
N TYR A 203 -10.92 11.61 2.28
CA TYR A 203 -9.54 11.27 1.89
C TYR A 203 -9.50 10.31 0.69
N MET A 204 -10.31 9.25 0.71
CA MET A 204 -10.40 8.30 -0.39
C MET A 204 -10.93 8.96 -1.66
N GLU A 205 -11.91 9.85 -1.52
CA GLU A 205 -12.45 10.63 -2.64
C GLU A 205 -11.40 11.61 -3.19
N MET A 206 -10.57 12.23 -2.36
CA MET A 206 -9.43 13.06 -2.80
C MET A 206 -8.37 12.25 -3.54
N CYS A 207 -8.02 11.05 -3.05
CA CYS A 207 -7.10 10.14 -3.75
C CYS A 207 -7.69 9.69 -5.10
N ARG A 208 -8.98 9.38 -5.13
CA ARG A 208 -9.72 9.04 -6.36
C ARG A 208 -9.73 10.20 -7.34
N ASN A 209 -10.01 11.41 -6.87
CA ASN A 209 -10.02 12.62 -7.69
C ASN A 209 -8.63 12.96 -8.22
N ARG A 210 -7.58 12.80 -7.41
CA ARG A 210 -6.19 12.96 -7.87
C ARG A 210 -5.83 11.95 -8.94
N PHE A 211 -6.27 10.70 -8.79
CA PHE A 211 -6.11 9.69 -9.84
C PHE A 211 -6.84 10.11 -11.13
N ILE A 212 -8.08 10.61 -11.04
CA ILE A 212 -8.86 11.10 -12.19
C ILE A 212 -8.15 12.29 -12.86
N ILE A 213 -7.68 13.28 -12.09
CA ILE A 213 -6.96 14.45 -12.62
C ILE A 213 -5.69 14.01 -13.35
N ASN A 214 -4.88 13.16 -12.72
CA ASN A 214 -3.65 12.66 -13.33
C ASN A 214 -3.97 11.90 -14.62
N ARG A 215 -4.99 11.05 -14.61
CA ARG A 215 -5.45 10.31 -15.78
C ARG A 215 -5.85 11.27 -16.91
N GLN A 216 -6.71 12.23 -16.65
CA GLN A 216 -7.16 13.22 -17.64
C GLN A 216 -5.99 14.05 -18.19
N PHE A 217 -5.03 14.41 -17.34
CA PHE A 217 -3.81 15.09 -17.75
C PHE A 217 -3.01 14.25 -18.76
N TYR A 218 -2.77 12.96 -18.45
CA TYR A 218 -2.06 12.07 -19.35
C TYR A 218 -2.83 11.76 -20.65
N GLU A 219 -4.16 11.63 -20.60
CA GLU A 219 -5.00 11.47 -21.80
C GLU A 219 -4.88 12.69 -22.73
N ARG A 220 -4.87 13.91 -22.18
CA ARG A 220 -4.65 15.16 -22.96
C ARG A 220 -3.25 15.24 -23.58
N LEU A 221 -2.26 14.58 -22.97
CA LEU A 221 -0.91 14.44 -23.51
C LEU A 221 -0.79 13.37 -24.61
N GLY A 222 -1.91 12.71 -24.98
CA GLY A 222 -1.92 11.66 -25.99
C GLY A 222 -1.46 10.29 -25.46
N TYR A 223 -1.28 10.13 -24.14
CA TYR A 223 -1.06 8.81 -23.56
C TYR A 223 -2.38 8.04 -23.60
N ILE A 224 -2.30 6.79 -24.03
CA ILE A 224 -3.44 5.88 -24.09
C ILE A 224 -3.50 5.14 -22.76
N GLU A 225 -4.64 5.15 -22.07
CA GLU A 225 -4.84 4.35 -20.86
C GLU A 225 -4.62 2.88 -21.22
N MET A 226 -3.53 2.31 -20.70
CA MET A 226 -3.30 0.88 -20.84
C MET A 226 -4.44 0.14 -20.13
N PRO A 227 -5.06 -0.89 -20.76
CA PRO A 227 -6.12 -1.64 -20.12
C PRO A 227 -5.69 -2.08 -18.73
N LYS A 228 -6.39 -1.60 -17.68
CA LYS A 228 -6.05 -1.95 -16.28
C LYS A 228 -6.05 -3.47 -16.15
N LYS A 229 -4.86 -4.08 -16.13
CA LYS A 229 -4.72 -5.54 -16.10
C LYS A 229 -5.13 -6.15 -14.75
N LYS A 230 -5.50 -5.34 -13.75
CA LYS A 230 -5.75 -5.77 -12.36
C LYS A 230 -7.07 -5.21 -11.85
N LYS A 231 -7.94 -6.11 -11.41
CA LYS A 231 -9.20 -5.81 -10.73
C LYS A 231 -9.05 -6.13 -9.25
N LEU A 232 -9.85 -5.51 -8.38
CA LEU A 232 -9.87 -5.82 -6.94
C LEU A 232 -10.11 -7.31 -6.66
N SER A 233 -10.96 -7.95 -7.47
CA SER A 233 -11.21 -9.40 -7.38
C SER A 233 -9.94 -10.25 -7.47
N HIS A 234 -8.89 -9.80 -8.15
CA HIS A 234 -7.62 -10.54 -8.19
C HIS A 234 -6.91 -10.57 -6.83
N PHE A 235 -7.02 -9.48 -6.05
CA PHE A 235 -6.48 -9.41 -4.69
C PHE A 235 -7.33 -10.24 -3.73
N ASP A 236 -8.66 -10.26 -3.92
CA ASP A 236 -9.55 -11.16 -3.18
C ASP A 236 -9.17 -12.62 -3.40
N TRP A 237 -8.92 -13.02 -4.65
CA TRP A 237 -8.42 -14.35 -4.97
C TRP A 237 -7.06 -14.64 -4.34
N LEU A 238 -6.17 -13.65 -4.29
CA LEU A 238 -4.87 -13.80 -3.63
C LEU A 238 -5.03 -14.03 -2.13
N VAL A 239 -5.94 -13.32 -1.46
CA VAL A 239 -6.23 -13.54 -0.04
C VAL A 239 -6.84 -14.92 0.18
N LEU A 240 -7.87 -15.31 -0.57
CA LEU A 240 -8.45 -16.64 -0.44
C LEU A 240 -7.41 -17.76 -0.67
N TYR A 241 -6.51 -17.58 -1.63
CA TYR A 241 -5.45 -18.52 -1.90
C TYR A 241 -4.39 -18.54 -0.79
N GLN A 242 -3.75 -17.40 -0.53
CA GLN A 242 -2.60 -17.31 0.36
C GLN A 242 -3.02 -17.51 1.81
N ILE A 243 -4.01 -16.74 2.24
CA ILE A 243 -4.37 -16.57 3.63
C ILE A 243 -5.32 -17.67 4.08
N LYS A 244 -6.42 -17.88 3.34
CA LYS A 244 -7.44 -18.88 3.70
C LYS A 244 -7.06 -20.30 3.28
N GLY A 245 -5.96 -20.46 2.54
CA GLY A 245 -5.48 -21.78 2.12
C GLY A 245 -6.36 -22.46 1.07
N MET A 246 -7.22 -21.72 0.35
CA MET A 246 -8.06 -22.31 -0.70
C MET A 246 -7.24 -22.65 -1.94
N SER A 247 -7.62 -23.71 -2.63
CA SER A 247 -7.14 -24.05 -3.97
C SER A 247 -7.79 -23.15 -5.03
N TYR A 248 -7.19 -23.03 -6.22
CA TYR A 248 -7.77 -22.25 -7.32
C TYR A 248 -9.16 -22.76 -7.74
N MET A 249 -9.40 -24.08 -7.63
CA MET A 249 -10.69 -24.69 -7.93
C MET A 249 -11.75 -24.29 -6.88
N GLU A 250 -11.40 -24.33 -5.58
CA GLU A 250 -12.30 -23.88 -4.53
C GLU A 250 -12.63 -22.39 -4.67
N ILE A 251 -11.64 -21.57 -5.06
CA ILE A 251 -11.88 -20.14 -5.33
C ILE A 251 -12.79 -19.97 -6.55
N ALA A 252 -12.56 -20.69 -7.64
CA ALA A 252 -13.45 -20.65 -8.81
C ALA A 252 -14.89 -21.04 -8.43
N ASN A 253 -15.05 -22.09 -7.63
CA ASN A 253 -16.35 -22.53 -7.11
C ASN A 253 -16.95 -21.57 -6.09
N TYR A 254 -16.15 -20.78 -5.36
CA TYR A 254 -16.66 -19.78 -4.42
C TYR A 254 -17.41 -18.65 -5.14
N PHE A 255 -16.94 -18.27 -6.34
CA PHE A 255 -17.56 -17.23 -7.17
C PHE A 255 -18.54 -17.80 -8.21
N ILE A 256 -19.40 -18.75 -7.82
CA ILE A 256 -20.35 -19.52 -8.69
C ILE A 256 -20.99 -18.70 -9.83
N LYS A 257 -21.31 -17.42 -9.58
CA LYS A 257 -22.00 -16.54 -10.53
C LYS A 257 -21.13 -16.06 -11.70
N ASP A 258 -19.82 -16.01 -11.54
CA ASP A 258 -18.93 -15.28 -12.47
C ASP A 258 -18.23 -16.18 -13.49
N THR A 259 -18.48 -17.50 -13.47
CA THR A 259 -17.93 -18.46 -14.47
C THR A 259 -16.40 -18.37 -14.65
N PHE A 260 -15.66 -18.01 -13.60
CA PHE A 260 -14.19 -17.97 -13.69
C PHE A 260 -13.62 -19.38 -13.74
N SER A 261 -12.79 -19.66 -14.74
CA SER A 261 -12.03 -20.91 -14.78
C SER A 261 -10.88 -20.89 -13.76
N GLU A 262 -10.48 -22.08 -13.28
CA GLU A 262 -9.31 -22.25 -12.40
C GLU A 262 -8.05 -21.54 -12.96
N ASP A 263 -7.85 -21.63 -14.27
CA ASP A 263 -6.71 -21.00 -14.95
C ASP A 263 -6.77 -19.47 -14.89
N THR A 264 -7.96 -18.88 -14.97
CA THR A 264 -8.17 -17.44 -14.84
C THR A 264 -7.81 -16.97 -13.44
N ILE A 265 -8.31 -17.67 -12.42
CA ILE A 265 -7.98 -17.38 -11.01
C ILE A 265 -6.48 -17.46 -10.80
N ARG A 266 -5.85 -18.56 -11.25
CA ARG A 266 -4.41 -18.79 -11.13
C ARG A 266 -3.60 -17.66 -11.77
N ARG A 267 -3.96 -17.24 -12.98
CA ARG A 267 -3.28 -16.12 -13.67
C ARG A 267 -3.47 -14.80 -12.92
N GLY A 268 -4.66 -14.54 -12.40
CA GLY A 268 -4.95 -13.38 -11.55
C GLY A 268 -4.05 -13.36 -10.31
N VAL A 269 -4.07 -14.43 -9.52
CA VAL A 269 -3.30 -14.60 -8.29
C VAL A 269 -1.80 -14.45 -8.53
N ASN A 270 -1.23 -15.18 -9.48
CA ASN A 270 0.19 -15.07 -9.82
C ASN A 270 0.56 -13.63 -10.20
N SER A 271 -0.31 -12.97 -10.95
CA SER A 271 -0.01 -11.63 -11.44
C SER A 271 -0.08 -10.57 -10.36
N VAL A 272 -1.01 -10.65 -9.39
CA VAL A 272 -1.04 -9.69 -8.27
C VAL A 272 0.01 -10.01 -7.21
N SER A 273 0.36 -11.28 -6.99
CA SER A 273 1.45 -11.65 -6.07
C SER A 273 2.79 -11.13 -6.60
N ASN A 274 3.07 -11.31 -7.90
CA ASN A 274 4.27 -10.74 -8.53
C ASN A 274 4.30 -9.21 -8.44
N LEU A 275 3.14 -8.56 -8.61
CA LEU A 275 3.03 -7.10 -8.51
C LEU A 275 3.44 -6.61 -7.11
N ILE A 276 2.97 -7.26 -6.05
CA ILE A 276 3.23 -6.78 -4.69
C ILE A 276 4.52 -7.35 -4.07
N GLY A 277 5.15 -8.32 -4.76
CA GLY A 277 6.35 -9.03 -4.30
C GLY A 277 6.07 -10.09 -3.24
N LEU A 278 4.87 -10.68 -3.21
CA LEU A 278 4.50 -11.71 -2.24
C LEU A 278 4.81 -13.11 -2.76
N THR A 279 5.55 -13.91 -2.01
CA THR A 279 5.81 -15.31 -2.36
C THR A 279 4.57 -16.15 -2.11
N LEU A 280 4.03 -16.76 -3.17
CA LEU A 280 2.87 -17.62 -3.05
C LEU A 280 3.16 -18.85 -2.20
N ARG A 281 2.18 -19.23 -1.36
CA ARG A 281 2.24 -20.49 -0.62
C ARG A 281 2.42 -21.66 -1.61
N PRO A 282 3.23 -22.67 -1.27
CA PRO A 282 3.38 -23.84 -2.11
C PRO A 282 2.01 -24.47 -2.33
N ARG A 283 1.76 -24.95 -3.55
CA ARG A 283 0.56 -25.76 -3.77
C ARG A 283 0.64 -26.95 -2.85
N ASP A 284 -0.43 -27.20 -2.11
CA ASP A 284 -0.67 -28.53 -1.59
C ASP A 284 -0.59 -29.44 -2.79
N LYS A 285 0.51 -30.19 -2.89
CA LYS A 285 0.66 -31.24 -3.89
C LYS A 285 -0.42 -32.22 -3.48
N GLY A 286 -1.64 -32.04 -4.00
CA GLY A 286 -2.79 -32.90 -3.76
C GLY A 286 -2.25 -34.30 -3.91
N GLY A 287 -2.02 -34.95 -2.76
CA GLY A 287 -1.14 -36.09 -2.72
C GLY A 287 -1.78 -37.10 -3.65
N ARG A 288 -1.09 -37.49 -4.73
CA ARG A 288 -1.53 -38.64 -5.51
C ARG A 288 -1.82 -39.72 -4.46
N PRO A 289 -3.06 -40.23 -4.33
CA PRO A 289 -3.41 -41.15 -3.26
C PRO A 289 -2.35 -42.23 -3.27
N LYS A 290 -1.57 -42.35 -2.18
CA LYS A 290 -0.58 -43.43 -2.08
C LYS A 290 -1.42 -44.69 -2.20
N LYS A 291 -1.31 -45.41 -3.33
CA LYS A 291 -1.92 -46.72 -3.48
C LYS A 291 -1.43 -47.51 -2.26
N LEU A 292 -2.33 -47.80 -1.32
CA LEU A 292 -2.06 -48.74 -0.25
C LEU A 292 -1.65 -50.03 -0.98
N ARG A 293 -0.35 -50.37 -0.92
CA ARG A 293 0.11 -51.68 -1.37
C ARG A 293 -0.58 -52.67 -0.44
N LYS A 294 -1.57 -53.39 -0.98
CA LYS A 294 -2.08 -54.62 -0.40
C LYS A 294 -0.98 -55.68 -0.42
#